data_AF-A0A746I2S4-F1
#
_entry.id   AF-A0A746I2S4-F1
#
_cell.length_a   1.000
_cell.length_b   1.000
_cell.length_c   1.000
_cell.angle_alpha   90.00
_cell.angle_beta   90.00
_cell.angle_gamma   90.00
#
_symmetry.space_group_name_H-M   'P 1'
#
loop_
_entity.id
_entity.type
_entity.pdbx_description
1 polymer ?
#
loop_
_entity_poly.entity_id
_entity_poly.type
_entity_poly.pdbx_seq_one_letter_code
_entity_poly.pdbx_strand_id
1 'polypeptide(L)'
;MALKHIKLSELDDPFEFKTDDEVEDFEDEEKDGGSKGIDESLKARRKANIEYQNTRKKQLEKIGRNHIQLRLDDESFEKLSDLCEVLGYKRPKPQMHNLVEMFSAIFKYLLRTSDESFGYSPTTSRSIKTLGVYKYVDHLSNEKKWSKEAILAELKNKETKIYIDKIGKKRGLSGNEKFLERFFDKNKILKLLTAMDDEV
;
A
#
# COMPACT_ATOMS: atom_id res chain seq x y z
N MET A 1 -13.40 -5.57 -29.65
CA MET A 1 -12.53 -4.38 -29.67
C MET A 1 -11.27 -4.70 -28.91
N ALA A 2 -10.11 -4.62 -29.58
CA ALA A 2 -8.83 -5.05 -29.04
C ALA A 2 -8.22 -3.96 -28.14
N LEU A 3 -7.90 -4.32 -26.89
CA LEU A 3 -7.13 -3.50 -25.98
C LEU A 3 -5.67 -3.49 -26.45
N LYS A 4 -5.18 -2.34 -26.91
CA LYS A 4 -3.76 -2.14 -27.20
C LYS A 4 -2.97 -2.13 -25.89
N HIS A 5 -2.10 -3.11 -25.73
CA HIS A 5 -1.09 -3.13 -24.67
C HIS A 5 -0.10 -1.98 -24.90
N ILE A 6 -0.06 -1.01 -23.98
CA ILE A 6 1.03 -0.03 -23.91
C ILE A 6 2.23 -0.78 -23.34
N LYS A 7 3.31 -0.90 -24.14
CA LYS A 7 4.57 -1.51 -23.71
C LYS A 7 5.30 -0.54 -22.78
N LEU A 8 5.78 -1.07 -21.66
CA LEU A 8 6.46 -0.35 -20.58
C LEU A 8 7.93 0.06 -20.94
N SER A 9 8.22 0.32 -22.21
CA SER A 9 9.59 0.54 -22.72
C SER A 9 9.85 1.96 -23.23
N GLU A 10 8.97 2.92 -22.95
CA GLU A 10 9.10 4.32 -23.45
C GLU A 10 9.43 5.32 -22.33
N LEU A 11 9.92 4.86 -21.17
CA LEU A 11 10.20 5.72 -20.02
C LEU A 11 11.68 6.08 -19.82
N ASP A 12 12.57 5.72 -20.75
CA ASP A 12 14.03 5.91 -20.61
C ASP A 12 14.67 6.77 -21.72
N ASP A 13 13.92 7.67 -22.36
CA ASP A 13 14.55 8.73 -23.15
C ASP A 13 14.71 10.01 -22.31
N PRO A 14 15.93 10.56 -22.16
CA PRO A 14 16.11 11.89 -21.62
C PRO A 14 15.53 12.90 -22.62
N PHE A 15 14.33 13.39 -22.33
CA PHE A 15 13.61 14.30 -23.22
C PHE A 15 14.18 15.72 -23.10
N GLU A 16 14.92 16.16 -24.12
CA GLU A 16 15.27 17.57 -24.33
C GLU A 16 14.00 18.34 -24.70
N PHE A 17 13.54 19.25 -23.84
CA PHE A 17 12.40 20.11 -24.16
C PHE A 17 12.85 21.37 -24.90
N LYS A 18 12.41 21.45 -26.17
CA LYS A 18 12.24 22.69 -26.91
C LYS A 18 11.21 23.55 -26.17
N THR A 19 11.60 24.77 -25.85
CA THR A 19 10.74 25.80 -25.26
C THR A 19 9.91 26.44 -26.37
N ASP A 20 8.72 25.93 -26.63
CA ASP A 20 7.66 26.69 -27.28
C ASP A 20 6.34 26.10 -26.77
N ASP A 21 5.67 26.83 -25.88
CA ASP A 21 4.23 27.09 -25.93
C ASP A 21 3.75 27.77 -24.63
N GLU A 22 3.34 29.02 -24.86
CA GLU A 22 2.31 29.82 -24.17
C GLU A 22 2.34 29.83 -22.63
N VAL A 23 3.09 30.81 -22.12
CA VAL A 23 2.91 31.34 -20.77
C VAL A 23 1.76 32.35 -20.85
N GLU A 24 0.61 32.08 -20.23
CA GLU A 24 -0.35 33.14 -19.90
C GLU A 24 0.37 34.11 -18.97
N ASP A 25 0.76 35.27 -19.52
CA ASP A 25 1.34 36.38 -18.80
C ASP A 25 0.29 36.93 -17.82
N PHE A 26 0.52 36.74 -16.52
CA PHE A 26 -0.13 37.53 -15.49
C PHE A 26 0.43 38.95 -15.58
N GLU A 27 -0.29 39.85 -16.25
CA GLU A 27 -0.07 41.29 -16.16
C GLU A 27 -0.35 41.75 -14.72
N ASP A 28 0.69 42.22 -14.02
CA ASP A 28 0.54 43.03 -12.81
C ASP A 28 1.17 44.40 -13.07
N GLU A 29 0.31 45.42 -13.11
CA GLU A 29 0.64 46.83 -13.30
C GLU A 29 1.66 47.31 -12.24
N GLU A 30 2.89 47.63 -12.68
CA GLU A 30 3.87 48.31 -11.84
C GLU A 30 3.44 49.77 -11.57
N LYS A 31 3.08 50.09 -10.31
CA LYS A 31 3.20 51.46 -9.80
C LYS A 31 4.63 51.70 -9.35
N ASP A 32 5.34 52.46 -10.18
CA ASP A 32 6.72 52.90 -10.00
C ASP A 32 6.92 53.71 -8.71
N GLY A 33 7.98 53.37 -7.97
CA GLY A 33 8.26 53.87 -6.63
C GLY A 33 9.68 53.56 -6.15
N GLY A 34 10.68 53.85 -6.99
CA GLY A 34 12.07 54.19 -6.65
C GLY A 34 12.83 53.40 -5.56
N SER A 35 13.72 52.48 -5.96
CA SER A 35 14.98 52.15 -5.25
C SER A 35 15.90 51.25 -6.12
N LYS A 36 16.88 51.86 -6.80
CA LYS A 36 17.65 51.29 -7.93
C LYS A 36 18.79 50.30 -7.60
N GLY A 37 18.69 49.50 -6.54
CA GLY A 37 19.79 48.55 -6.23
C GLY A 37 19.45 47.32 -5.37
N ILE A 38 18.32 47.36 -4.67
CA ILE A 38 17.78 46.20 -3.92
C ILE A 38 16.78 45.42 -4.81
N ASP A 39 16.31 46.07 -5.87
CA ASP A 39 15.14 45.67 -6.65
C ASP A 39 15.45 44.55 -7.65
N GLU A 40 16.60 44.55 -8.34
CA GLU A 40 16.92 43.50 -9.33
C GLU A 40 17.17 42.12 -8.70
N SER A 41 17.87 42.07 -7.56
CA SER A 41 18.11 40.81 -6.84
C SER A 41 16.81 40.25 -6.25
N LEU A 42 15.94 41.11 -5.72
CA LEU A 42 14.61 40.72 -5.25
C LEU A 42 13.68 40.30 -6.39
N LYS A 43 13.71 41.00 -7.54
CA LYS A 43 12.97 40.65 -8.76
C LYS A 43 13.42 39.30 -9.32
N ALA A 44 14.72 39.05 -9.40
CA ALA A 44 15.28 37.76 -9.81
C ALA A 44 14.87 36.62 -8.84
N ARG A 45 14.92 36.86 -7.52
CA ARG A 45 14.47 35.88 -6.51
C ARG A 45 12.98 35.58 -6.60
N ARG A 46 12.15 36.61 -6.83
CA ARG A 46 10.70 36.46 -7.00
C ARG A 46 10.38 35.68 -8.28
N LYS A 47 11.03 36.02 -9.39
CA LYS A 47 10.87 35.30 -10.67
C LYS A 47 11.27 33.82 -10.55
N ALA A 48 12.41 33.53 -9.93
CA ALA A 48 12.85 32.16 -9.68
C ALA A 48 11.89 31.37 -8.76
N ASN A 49 11.31 32.03 -7.77
CA ASN A 49 10.34 31.39 -6.87
C ASN A 49 9.00 31.13 -7.57
N ILE A 50 8.52 32.06 -8.41
CA ILE A 50 7.32 31.88 -9.23
C ILE A 50 7.54 30.73 -10.24
N GLU A 51 8.71 30.70 -10.89
CA GLU A 51 9.08 29.66 -11.83
C GLU A 51 9.17 28.28 -11.16
N TYR A 52 9.77 28.20 -9.96
CA TYR A 52 9.77 26.99 -9.13
C TYR A 52 8.36 26.54 -8.73
N GLN A 53 7.48 27.45 -8.31
CA GLN A 53 6.11 27.10 -7.95
C GLN A 53 5.29 26.64 -9.17
N ASN A 54 5.49 27.26 -10.33
CA ASN A 54 4.81 26.89 -11.58
C ASN A 54 5.31 25.53 -12.11
N THR A 55 6.62 25.27 -12.07
CA THR A 55 7.16 23.93 -12.40
C THR A 55 6.68 22.88 -11.41
N ARG A 56 6.64 23.19 -10.11
CA ARG A 56 6.11 22.30 -9.07
C ARG A 56 4.62 22.01 -9.29
N LYS A 57 3.79 23.00 -9.63
CA LYS A 57 2.37 22.79 -9.98
C LYS A 57 2.20 21.87 -11.19
N LYS A 58 2.94 22.14 -12.28
CA LYS A 58 2.92 21.30 -13.49
C LYS A 58 3.39 19.86 -13.21
N GLN A 59 4.37 19.68 -12.32
CA GLN A 59 4.81 18.35 -11.88
C GLN A 59 3.73 17.65 -11.04
N LEU A 60 3.11 18.35 -10.09
CA LEU A 60 2.04 17.80 -9.23
C LEU A 60 0.80 17.37 -10.04
N GLU A 61 0.44 18.11 -11.09
CA GLU A 61 -0.64 17.71 -12.01
C GLU A 61 -0.34 16.40 -12.74
N LYS A 62 0.91 16.20 -13.20
CA LYS A 62 1.35 14.98 -13.92
C LYS A 62 1.40 13.73 -13.03
N ILE A 63 1.77 13.89 -11.76
CA ILE A 63 1.96 12.78 -10.83
C ILE A 63 0.60 12.28 -10.27
N GLY A 64 -0.44 13.11 -10.38
CA GLY A 64 -1.80 12.82 -9.94
C GLY A 64 -2.12 13.43 -8.58
N ARG A 65 -3.39 13.80 -8.40
CA ARG A 65 -3.87 14.64 -7.28
C ARG A 65 -3.52 14.11 -5.87
N ASN A 66 -3.41 12.80 -5.70
CA ASN A 66 -3.23 12.14 -4.40
C ASN A 66 -1.94 11.30 -4.33
N HIS A 67 -0.85 11.77 -4.92
CA HIS A 67 0.43 11.08 -4.86
C HIS A 67 1.14 11.24 -3.52
N ILE A 68 1.75 10.15 -3.05
CA ILE A 68 2.54 10.13 -1.82
C ILE A 68 3.89 9.46 -2.14
N GLN A 69 4.98 10.11 -1.75
CA GLN A 69 6.32 9.51 -1.72
C GLN A 69 6.67 9.19 -0.27
N LEU A 70 7.14 7.97 -0.02
CA LEU A 70 7.49 7.49 1.32
C LEU A 70 8.92 6.98 1.32
N ARG A 71 9.67 7.38 2.34
CA ARG A 71 10.98 6.81 2.66
C ARG A 71 10.83 5.97 3.92
N LEU A 72 11.20 4.70 3.83
CA LEU A 72 11.18 3.78 4.96
C LEU A 72 12.62 3.57 5.44
N ASP A 73 12.78 3.44 6.76
CA ASP A 73 13.99 2.85 7.32
C ASP A 73 13.97 1.33 7.14
N ASP A 74 15.10 0.68 7.42
CA ASP A 74 15.26 -0.76 7.20
C ASP A 74 14.23 -1.57 8.00
N GLU A 75 13.96 -1.19 9.26
CA GLU A 75 12.98 -1.87 10.11
C GLU A 75 11.56 -1.78 9.55
N SER A 76 11.12 -0.59 9.13
CA SER A 76 9.80 -0.40 8.55
C SER A 76 9.68 -1.08 7.18
N PHE A 77 10.76 -1.12 6.41
CA PHE A 77 10.79 -1.84 5.14
C PHE A 77 10.65 -3.35 5.33
N GLU A 78 11.31 -3.93 6.33
CA GLU A 78 11.15 -5.35 6.67
C GLU A 78 9.71 -5.67 7.11
N LYS A 79 9.09 -4.84 7.95
CA LYS A 79 7.67 -4.99 8.34
C LYS A 79 6.73 -4.92 7.14
N LEU A 80 6.98 -3.99 6.21
CA LEU A 80 6.21 -3.90 4.96
C LEU A 80 6.40 -5.15 4.10
N SER A 81 7.63 -5.65 4.02
CA SER A 81 7.98 -6.85 3.26
C SER A 81 7.30 -8.09 3.82
N ASP A 82 7.26 -8.24 5.14
CA ASP A 82 6.55 -9.32 5.83
C ASP A 82 5.05 -9.22 5.56
N LEU A 83 4.48 -8.00 5.57
CA LEU A 83 3.08 -7.81 5.22
C LEU A 83 2.79 -8.20 3.77
N CYS A 84 3.67 -7.86 2.82
CA CYS A 84 3.54 -8.30 1.43
C CYS A 84 3.40 -9.83 1.35
N GLU A 85 4.28 -10.55 2.04
CA GLU A 85 4.25 -12.02 2.06
C GLU A 85 3.00 -12.58 2.74
N VAL A 86 2.58 -11.99 3.86
CA VAL A 86 1.34 -12.36 4.55
C VAL A 86 0.13 -12.19 3.63
N LEU A 87 0.09 -11.14 2.81
CA LEU A 87 -1.00 -10.90 1.86
C LEU A 87 -0.86 -11.72 0.56
N GLY A 88 0.14 -12.59 0.45
CA GLY A 88 0.34 -13.51 -0.66
C GLY A 88 1.12 -12.92 -1.84
N TYR A 89 1.78 -11.77 -1.65
CA TYR A 89 2.69 -11.18 -2.62
C TYR A 89 4.12 -11.72 -2.45
N LYS A 90 4.95 -11.55 -3.48
CA LYS A 90 6.39 -11.82 -3.37
C LYS A 90 7.05 -10.75 -2.52
N ARG A 91 8.08 -11.12 -1.74
CA ARG A 91 8.90 -10.16 -1.02
C ARG A 91 9.45 -9.09 -1.99
N PRO A 92 9.28 -7.79 -1.71
CA PRO A 92 9.79 -6.73 -2.57
C PRO A 92 11.31 -6.82 -2.70
N LYS A 93 11.81 -6.67 -3.92
CA LYS A 93 13.22 -6.55 -4.23
C LYS A 93 13.44 -5.33 -5.11
N PRO A 94 14.61 -4.66 -5.03
CA PRO A 94 14.95 -3.60 -5.96
C PRO A 94 14.73 -4.05 -7.41
N GLN A 95 14.25 -3.15 -8.26
CA GLN A 95 14.03 -3.36 -9.70
C GLN A 95 12.91 -4.36 -10.08
N MET A 96 12.07 -4.78 -9.13
CA MET A 96 10.87 -5.53 -9.48
C MET A 96 9.88 -4.66 -10.27
N HIS A 97 9.42 -5.15 -11.41
CA HIS A 97 8.55 -4.43 -12.35
C HIS A 97 7.16 -4.09 -11.79
N ASN A 98 6.71 -4.77 -10.73
CA ASN A 98 5.36 -4.66 -10.17
C ASN A 98 5.32 -4.03 -8.77
N LEU A 99 6.40 -3.34 -8.35
CA LEU A 99 6.49 -2.74 -7.01
C LEU A 99 5.40 -1.71 -6.78
N VAL A 100 5.10 -0.88 -7.79
CA VAL A 100 4.10 0.20 -7.67
C VAL A 100 2.71 -0.39 -7.43
N GLU A 101 2.30 -1.38 -8.21
CA GLU A 101 1.00 -2.03 -8.08
C GLU A 101 0.89 -2.79 -6.76
N MET A 102 1.96 -3.49 -6.39
CA MET A 102 2.02 -4.23 -5.13
C MET A 102 1.86 -3.28 -3.95
N PHE A 103 2.72 -2.27 -3.81
CA PHE A 103 2.63 -1.31 -2.72
C PHE A 103 1.30 -0.56 -2.73
N SER A 104 0.78 -0.20 -3.90
CA SER A 104 -0.55 0.41 -4.00
C SER A 104 -1.65 -0.48 -3.42
N ALA A 105 -1.59 -1.80 -3.63
CA ALA A 105 -2.54 -2.74 -3.04
C ALA A 105 -2.34 -2.88 -1.53
N ILE A 106 -1.10 -2.95 -1.06
CA ILE A 106 -0.78 -3.00 0.39
C ILE A 106 -1.27 -1.73 1.10
N PHE A 107 -1.06 -0.55 0.51
CA PHE A 107 -1.53 0.71 1.09
C PHE A 107 -3.05 0.77 1.17
N LYS A 108 -3.77 0.29 0.15
CA LYS A 108 -5.24 0.19 0.22
C LYS A 108 -5.69 -0.71 1.37
N TYR A 109 -5.04 -1.85 1.55
CA TYR A 109 -5.31 -2.76 2.67
C TYR A 109 -5.04 -2.07 4.03
N LEU A 110 -3.89 -1.41 4.18
CA LEU A 110 -3.52 -0.70 5.42
C LEU A 110 -4.50 0.43 5.75
N LEU A 111 -4.94 1.19 4.74
CA LEU A 111 -5.91 2.27 4.93
C LEU A 111 -7.29 1.75 5.30
N ARG A 112 -7.74 0.62 4.72
CA ARG A 112 -9.03 0.02 5.09
C ARG A 112 -9.00 -0.52 6.52
N THR A 113 -7.88 -1.15 6.89
CA THR A 113 -7.74 -1.83 8.19
C THR A 113 -7.21 -0.93 9.30
N SER A 114 -6.91 0.35 9.02
CA SER A 114 -6.34 1.29 10.01
C SER A 114 -7.27 1.49 11.20
N ASP A 115 -8.57 1.59 10.93
CA ASP A 115 -9.60 1.83 11.94
C ASP A 115 -10.07 0.52 12.57
N GLU A 116 -9.83 -0.59 11.86
CA GLU A 116 -10.08 -1.93 12.34
C GLU A 116 -8.94 -2.38 13.26
N SER A 117 -8.80 -1.76 14.43
CA SER A 117 -7.89 -2.29 15.44
C SER A 117 -8.26 -3.76 15.70
N PHE A 118 -7.29 -4.67 15.51
CA PHE A 118 -7.51 -6.08 15.78
C PHE A 118 -7.55 -6.34 17.31
N GLY A 119 -7.16 -5.34 18.12
CA GLY A 119 -7.24 -5.35 19.58
C GLY A 119 -6.37 -6.42 20.25
N TYR A 120 -5.53 -7.11 19.49
CA TYR A 120 -4.78 -8.26 19.94
C TYR A 120 -3.44 -8.33 19.23
N SER A 121 -2.39 -8.53 20.04
CA SER A 121 -1.01 -8.72 19.58
C SER A 121 -0.59 -10.16 19.90
N PRO A 122 -0.49 -11.05 18.89
CA PRO A 122 -0.10 -12.43 19.12
C PRO A 122 1.33 -12.53 19.63
N THR A 123 1.53 -13.37 20.64
CA THR A 123 2.84 -13.60 21.28
C THR A 123 3.46 -14.94 20.87
N THR A 124 2.65 -15.93 20.51
CA THR A 124 3.15 -17.26 20.12
C THR A 124 3.29 -17.39 18.60
N SER A 125 4.27 -18.19 18.15
CA SER A 125 4.44 -18.48 16.71
C SER A 125 3.16 -19.03 16.06
N ARG A 126 2.34 -19.74 16.84
CA ARG A 126 1.06 -20.29 16.36
C ARG A 126 0.02 -19.20 16.16
N SER A 127 -0.18 -18.30 17.13
CA SER A 127 -1.14 -17.21 17.00
C SER A 127 -0.71 -16.20 15.93
N ILE A 128 0.60 -15.96 15.77
CA ILE A 128 1.15 -15.14 14.67
C ILE A 128 0.77 -15.74 13.31
N LYS A 129 0.98 -17.05 13.09
CA LYS A 129 0.61 -17.71 11.83
C LYS A 129 -0.89 -17.67 11.57
N THR A 130 -1.72 -17.94 12.58
CA THR A 130 -3.18 -17.91 12.45
C THR A 130 -3.68 -16.49 12.12
N LEU A 131 -3.12 -15.45 12.74
CA LEU A 131 -3.43 -14.07 12.39
C LEU A 131 -3.01 -13.73 10.96
N GLY A 132 -1.85 -14.22 10.50
CA GLY A 132 -1.40 -14.05 9.12
C GLY A 132 -2.40 -14.61 8.10
N VAL A 133 -2.92 -15.82 8.34
CA VAL A 133 -3.94 -16.43 7.47
C VAL A 133 -5.23 -15.62 7.48
N TYR A 134 -5.66 -15.10 8.63
CA TYR A 134 -6.82 -14.22 8.69
C TYR A 134 -6.62 -12.96 7.83
N LYS A 135 -5.48 -12.28 7.96
CA LYS A 135 -5.15 -11.10 7.15
C LYS A 135 -5.14 -11.41 5.65
N TYR A 136 -4.63 -12.58 5.28
CA TYR A 136 -4.65 -13.06 3.91
C TYR A 136 -6.08 -13.24 3.39
N VAL A 137 -6.95 -13.91 4.14
CA VAL A 137 -8.37 -14.12 3.79
C VAL A 137 -9.11 -12.79 3.66
N ASP A 138 -8.92 -11.90 4.63
CA ASP A 138 -9.49 -10.55 4.62
C ASP A 138 -9.07 -9.76 3.37
N HIS A 139 -7.78 -9.86 2.99
CA HIS A 139 -7.27 -9.24 1.78
C HIS A 139 -7.88 -9.80 0.49
N LEU A 140 -8.00 -11.13 0.39
CA LEU A 140 -8.62 -11.77 -0.77
C LEU A 140 -10.10 -11.37 -0.91
N SER A 141 -10.81 -11.27 0.22
CA SER A 141 -12.22 -10.90 0.24
C SER A 141 -12.44 -9.44 -0.19
N ASN A 142 -11.64 -8.50 0.33
CA ASN A 142 -11.91 -7.07 0.18
C ASN A 142 -11.16 -6.42 -0.99
N GLU A 143 -9.85 -6.65 -1.12
CA GLU A 143 -9.06 -6.02 -2.18
C GLU A 143 -9.10 -6.82 -3.48
N LYS A 144 -9.12 -8.16 -3.41
CA LYS A 144 -9.21 -9.02 -4.61
C LYS A 144 -10.63 -9.37 -5.01
N LYS A 145 -11.61 -9.16 -4.11
CA LYS A 145 -13.04 -9.48 -4.34
C LYS A 145 -13.28 -10.94 -4.75
N TRP A 146 -12.49 -11.86 -4.18
CA TRP A 146 -12.68 -13.29 -4.41
C TRP A 146 -13.94 -13.80 -3.70
N SER A 147 -14.60 -14.79 -4.29
CA SER A 147 -15.75 -15.43 -3.63
C SER A 147 -15.29 -16.26 -2.44
N LYS A 148 -16.19 -16.49 -1.48
CA LYS A 148 -15.91 -17.31 -0.29
C LYS A 148 -15.43 -18.71 -0.67
N GLU A 149 -16.06 -19.31 -1.68
CA GLU A 149 -15.73 -20.65 -2.19
C GLU A 149 -14.34 -20.68 -2.82
N ALA A 150 -13.98 -19.65 -3.60
CA ALA A 150 -12.65 -19.53 -4.20
C ALA A 150 -11.56 -19.40 -3.13
N ILE A 151 -11.82 -18.62 -2.08
CA ILE A 151 -10.90 -18.46 -0.95
C ILE A 151 -10.76 -19.78 -0.18
N LEU A 152 -11.86 -20.50 0.09
CA LEU A 152 -11.80 -21.80 0.76
C LEU A 152 -11.00 -22.84 -0.05
N ALA A 153 -11.17 -22.86 -1.38
CA ALA A 153 -10.37 -23.71 -2.26
C ALA A 153 -8.88 -23.35 -2.22
N GLU A 154 -8.55 -22.05 -2.24
CA GLU A 154 -7.16 -21.58 -2.10
C GLU A 154 -6.54 -22.00 -0.76
N LEU A 155 -7.27 -21.85 0.35
CA LEU A 155 -6.80 -22.27 1.68
C LEU A 155 -6.53 -23.78 1.73
N LYS A 156 -7.38 -24.60 1.09
CA LYS A 156 -7.19 -26.04 0.96
C LYS A 156 -5.97 -26.40 0.12
N ASN A 157 -5.79 -25.74 -1.02
CA ASN A 157 -4.63 -25.94 -1.89
C ASN A 157 -3.31 -25.64 -1.16
N LYS A 158 -3.33 -24.67 -0.24
CA LYS A 158 -2.21 -24.33 0.64
C LYS A 158 -2.08 -25.22 1.88
N GLU A 159 -2.89 -26.28 1.98
CA GLU A 159 -2.97 -27.19 3.13
C GLU A 159 -3.15 -26.45 4.47
N THR A 160 -3.88 -25.33 4.43
CA THR A 160 -4.10 -24.49 5.61
C THR A 160 -4.89 -25.27 6.65
N LYS A 161 -4.43 -25.19 7.91
CA LYS A 161 -5.10 -25.79 9.06
C LYS A 161 -5.38 -24.72 10.10
N ILE A 162 -6.53 -24.86 10.76
CA ILE A 162 -6.91 -24.03 11.89
C ILE A 162 -7.01 -24.88 13.15
N TYR A 163 -6.66 -24.27 14.29
CA TYR A 163 -6.85 -24.90 15.59
C TYR A 163 -8.35 -25.03 15.90
N ILE A 164 -8.71 -26.21 16.39
CA ILE A 164 -10.04 -26.49 16.92
C ILE A 164 -10.01 -26.54 18.44
N ASP A 165 -11.18 -26.34 19.03
CA ASP A 165 -11.38 -26.38 20.47
C ASP A 165 -10.89 -27.72 21.05
N LYS A 166 -10.42 -27.71 22.30
CA LYS A 166 -9.89 -28.91 22.95
C LYS A 166 -10.94 -30.01 22.98
N ILE A 167 -10.60 -31.19 22.46
CA ILE A 167 -11.31 -32.43 22.74
C ILE A 167 -10.42 -33.22 23.70
N GLY A 168 -10.74 -33.19 24.99
CA GLY A 168 -9.88 -33.75 26.03
C GLY A 168 -8.61 -32.93 26.27
N LYS A 169 -7.43 -33.57 26.27
CA LYS A 169 -6.14 -32.94 26.64
C LYS A 169 -5.37 -32.28 25.47
N LYS A 170 -5.79 -32.44 24.21
CA LYS A 170 -5.06 -31.90 23.04
C LYS A 170 -6.00 -31.09 22.15
N ARG A 171 -5.53 -29.93 21.67
CA ARG A 171 -6.17 -29.22 20.55
C ARG A 171 -5.82 -29.94 19.25
N GLY A 172 -6.84 -30.20 18.44
CA GLY A 172 -6.65 -30.69 17.08
C GLY A 172 -6.31 -29.56 16.11
N LEU A 173 -5.84 -29.95 14.93
CA LEU A 173 -5.77 -29.11 13.75
C LEU A 173 -6.74 -29.64 12.71
N SER A 174 -7.49 -28.77 12.04
CA SER A 174 -8.41 -29.16 10.98
C SER A 174 -8.23 -28.29 9.74
N GLY A 175 -8.20 -28.94 8.56
CA GLY A 175 -8.31 -28.30 7.25
C GLY A 175 -9.71 -28.44 6.62
N ASN A 176 -10.70 -28.89 7.39
CA ASN A 176 -12.07 -29.01 6.89
C ASN A 176 -12.68 -27.61 6.71
N GLU A 177 -13.40 -27.41 5.60
CA GLU A 177 -13.98 -26.12 5.20
C GLU A 177 -14.78 -25.49 6.33
N LYS A 178 -15.61 -26.27 7.03
CA LYS A 178 -16.42 -25.76 8.15
C LYS A 178 -15.60 -25.06 9.22
N PHE A 179 -14.36 -25.50 9.45
CA PHE A 179 -13.46 -24.84 10.40
C PHE A 179 -12.69 -23.70 9.75
N LEU A 180 -12.26 -23.83 8.48
CA LEU A 180 -11.60 -22.75 7.75
C LEU A 180 -12.52 -21.54 7.56
N GLU A 181 -13.84 -21.74 7.53
CA GLU A 181 -14.83 -20.66 7.51
C GLU A 181 -14.70 -19.70 8.70
N ARG A 182 -14.06 -20.10 9.80
CA ARG A 182 -13.78 -19.21 10.93
C ARG A 182 -12.93 -18.00 10.50
N PHE A 183 -12.07 -18.13 9.48
CA PHE A 183 -11.24 -17.03 8.99
C PHE A 183 -12.01 -15.86 8.35
N PHE A 184 -13.28 -16.05 8.02
CA PHE A 184 -14.14 -14.99 7.50
C PHE A 184 -14.82 -14.17 8.61
N ASP A 185 -14.60 -14.52 9.88
CA ASP A 185 -15.26 -13.92 11.03
C ASP A 185 -14.21 -13.44 12.03
N LYS A 186 -14.00 -12.11 12.04
CA LYS A 186 -13.03 -11.43 12.91
C LYS A 186 -13.19 -11.83 14.37
N ASN A 187 -14.43 -11.88 14.87
CA ASN A 187 -14.71 -12.17 16.28
C ASN A 187 -14.38 -13.62 16.64
N LYS A 188 -14.62 -14.57 15.73
CA LYS A 188 -14.24 -15.98 15.93
C LYS A 188 -12.73 -16.16 15.94
N ILE A 189 -12.01 -15.49 15.04
CA ILE A 189 -10.54 -15.54 15.03
C ILE A 189 -9.94 -14.88 16.27
N LEU A 190 -10.44 -13.72 16.66
CA LEU A 190 -9.96 -13.03 17.87
C LEU A 190 -10.07 -13.93 19.10
N LYS A 191 -11.24 -14.54 19.33
CA LYS A 191 -11.45 -15.49 20.44
C LYS A 191 -10.50 -16.68 20.38
N LEU A 192 -10.27 -17.24 19.19
CA LEU A 192 -9.35 -18.36 19.01
C LEU A 192 -7.92 -17.96 19.37
N LEU A 193 -7.46 -16.79 18.89
CA LEU A 193 -6.12 -16.30 19.11
C LEU A 193 -5.86 -16.01 20.59
N THR A 194 -6.77 -15.31 21.28
CA THR A 194 -6.68 -15.08 22.73
C THR A 194 -6.56 -16.41 23.49
N ALA A 195 -7.43 -17.38 23.18
CA ALA A 195 -7.36 -18.69 23.80
C ALA A 195 -6.09 -19.47 23.46
N MET A 196 -5.37 -19.16 22.38
CA MET A 196 -4.10 -19.83 22.03
C MET A 196 -2.92 -19.29 22.85
N ASP A 197 -2.93 -18.01 23.18
CA ASP A 197 -1.85 -17.39 23.95
C ASP A 197 -2.08 -17.49 25.47
N ASP A 198 -3.33 -17.49 25.95
CA ASP A 198 -3.65 -17.65 27.38
C ASP A 198 -3.30 -19.05 27.94
N GLU A 199 -2.99 -20.02 27.08
CA GLU A 199 -2.61 -21.38 27.46
C GLU A 199 -1.09 -21.59 27.66
N VAL A 200 -0.28 -20.52 27.57
CA VAL A 200 1.19 -20.56 27.71
C VAL A 200 1.63 -20.31 29.14
#